data_AF-Q5BKX5-F1
#
_entry.id   AF-Q5BKX5-F1
#
_cell.length_a   1.000
_cell.length_b   1.000
_cell.length_c   1.000
_cell.angle_alpha   90.00
_cell.angle_beta   90.00
_cell.angle_gamma   90.00
#
_symmetry.space_group_name_H-M   'P 1'
#
loop_
_entity.id
_entity.type
_entity.pdbx_description
1 polymer ?
#
loop_
_entity_poly.entity_id
_entity_poly.type
_entity_poly.pdbx_seq_one_letter_code
_entity_poly.pdbx_strand_id
1 'polypeptide(L)'
;MTSPCSPPLKPPISPPKTPVPQASSIPSPPLPPSPLDFSALPSPPWSQQTPVPPPLPLPPPPAATGPAPRHVFGLEKSQLLKEAFDKAGPVPKGREDVKRLLKLHKDRFRGDLRWILFCADLPSLIQEGPQCGLVALWMAGTLLSPPSGVPLERLIRVATERGYTAQGEMFSVADMGRLAQEVLGCQAKLLSGGLGGPNRDLVLQHLVTGHPLLIPYDEDFNHEPCQRKGHKAHWAVSAGVLLGVRAVPSLGYTEDPELPGLFHPVLGTPCQPPSLPEEGSPGAVYLLSKQGKSWHYQLWDYDQVRESNLQLTDFSPSRATDGRVYVVPVGGVRAGLCGQALLLTPQDCSH
;
A
#
# COMPACT_ATOMS: atom_id res chain seq x y z
N MET A 1 -51.60 -6.92 -47.75
CA MET A 1 -50.24 -6.60 -48.25
C MET A 1 -49.26 -6.77 -47.10
N THR A 2 -48.17 -7.52 -47.33
CA THR A 2 -46.94 -7.60 -46.50
C THR A 2 -47.06 -7.64 -44.96
N SER A 3 -47.23 -8.85 -44.44
CA SER A 3 -46.48 -9.40 -43.29
C SER A 3 -45.38 -10.35 -43.87
N PRO A 4 -44.47 -11.02 -43.12
CA PRO A 4 -44.18 -11.01 -41.68
C PRO A 4 -42.74 -10.46 -41.44
N CYS A 5 -41.92 -10.77 -40.42
CA CYS A 5 -41.96 -11.78 -39.34
C CYS A 5 -41.10 -11.36 -38.13
N SER A 6 -41.09 -12.18 -37.08
CA SER A 6 -40.19 -12.07 -35.91
C SER A 6 -39.40 -13.38 -35.70
N PRO A 7 -38.14 -13.33 -35.27
CA PRO A 7 -37.37 -14.54 -34.93
C PRO A 7 -37.79 -15.10 -33.55
N PRO A 8 -37.67 -16.43 -33.31
CA PRO A 8 -38.10 -17.06 -32.07
C PRO A 8 -37.12 -16.84 -30.91
N LEU A 9 -37.68 -16.66 -29.71
CA LEU A 9 -36.95 -16.58 -28.44
C LEU A 9 -36.26 -17.93 -28.12
N LYS A 10 -34.96 -17.89 -27.79
CA LYS A 10 -34.28 -19.01 -27.11
C LYS A 10 -34.50 -18.93 -25.60
N PRO A 11 -34.81 -20.05 -24.91
CA PRO A 11 -34.93 -20.07 -23.46
C PRO A 11 -33.55 -19.91 -22.77
N PRO A 12 -33.51 -19.44 -21.52
CA PRO A 12 -32.26 -19.21 -20.80
C PRO A 12 -31.58 -20.52 -20.36
N ILE A 13 -30.27 -20.58 -20.51
CA ILE A 13 -29.43 -21.69 -20.03
C ILE A 13 -29.33 -21.58 -18.50
N SER A 14 -29.66 -22.66 -17.79
CA SER A 14 -29.57 -22.73 -16.33
C SER A 14 -28.11 -22.79 -15.86
N PRO A 15 -27.72 -22.10 -14.77
CA PRO A 15 -26.37 -22.23 -14.20
C PRO A 15 -26.19 -23.58 -13.51
N PRO A 16 -24.96 -24.14 -13.48
CA PRO A 16 -24.67 -25.38 -12.77
C PRO A 16 -24.77 -25.19 -11.25
N LYS A 17 -25.45 -26.11 -10.56
CA LYS A 17 -25.48 -26.17 -9.10
C LYS A 17 -24.21 -26.83 -8.54
N THR A 18 -23.53 -26.10 -7.66
CA THR A 18 -22.79 -26.49 -6.44
C THR A 18 -22.17 -27.90 -6.35
N PRO A 19 -20.94 -27.96 -5.78
CA PRO A 19 -20.85 -28.61 -4.46
C PRO A 19 -20.22 -27.70 -3.40
N VAL A 20 -20.73 -27.83 -2.17
CA VAL A 20 -20.20 -27.18 -0.97
C VAL A 20 -18.88 -27.84 -0.57
N PRO A 21 -17.81 -27.10 -0.23
CA PRO A 21 -16.63 -27.68 0.38
C PRO A 21 -16.98 -28.17 1.80
N GLN A 22 -16.91 -29.49 2.04
CA GLN A 22 -16.96 -30.02 3.40
C GLN A 22 -15.71 -29.56 4.17
N ALA A 23 -15.91 -29.11 5.40
CA ALA A 23 -14.81 -28.70 6.27
C ALA A 23 -13.93 -29.90 6.62
N SER A 24 -12.74 -29.96 6.02
CA SER A 24 -11.69 -30.90 6.43
C SER A 24 -10.95 -30.31 7.63
N SER A 25 -11.23 -30.84 8.81
CA SER A 25 -10.51 -30.52 10.04
C SER A 25 -9.06 -30.99 9.97
N ILE A 26 -8.13 -30.05 9.81
CA ILE A 26 -6.69 -30.31 9.96
C ILE A 26 -6.37 -30.34 11.47
N PRO A 27 -5.75 -31.41 12.01
CA PRO A 27 -5.34 -31.44 13.41
C PRO A 27 -4.19 -30.45 13.67
N SER A 28 -4.28 -29.68 14.75
CA SER A 28 -3.15 -28.89 15.23
C SER A 28 -1.97 -29.79 15.62
N PRO A 29 -0.71 -29.43 15.29
CA PRO A 29 0.45 -30.15 15.81
C PRO A 29 0.57 -29.95 17.34
N PRO A 30 1.07 -30.94 18.09
CA PRO A 30 1.17 -30.86 19.54
C PRO A 30 2.25 -29.86 19.98
N LEU A 31 2.02 -29.16 21.10
CA LEU A 31 3.06 -28.36 21.75
C LEU A 31 4.20 -29.26 22.27
N PRO A 32 5.46 -28.79 22.22
CA PRO A 32 6.54 -29.44 22.95
C PRO A 32 6.36 -29.26 24.47
N PRO A 33 6.71 -30.26 25.30
CA PRO A 33 6.57 -30.18 26.74
C PRO A 33 7.63 -29.25 27.37
N SER A 34 7.24 -28.49 28.39
CA SER A 34 8.17 -27.75 29.25
C SER A 34 9.03 -28.73 30.09
N PRO A 35 10.35 -28.51 30.21
CA PRO A 35 11.18 -29.29 31.12
C PRO A 35 10.99 -28.77 32.56
N LEU A 36 10.46 -29.62 33.44
CA LEU A 36 10.52 -29.46 34.89
C LEU A 36 11.32 -30.60 35.52
N ASP A 37 12.01 -30.27 36.61
CA ASP A 37 12.69 -31.15 37.56
C ASP A 37 13.63 -32.24 37.02
N PHE A 38 14.92 -31.90 36.95
CA PHE A 38 15.99 -32.84 37.31
C PHE A 38 16.55 -32.47 38.69
N SER A 39 15.83 -32.91 39.71
CA SER A 39 16.28 -32.90 41.10
C SER A 39 16.76 -34.30 41.51
N ALA A 40 17.88 -34.36 42.25
CA ALA A 40 18.52 -35.54 42.86
C ALA A 40 19.21 -36.57 41.94
N LEU A 41 20.54 -36.63 42.04
CA LEU A 41 21.39 -37.82 42.28
C LEU A 41 22.81 -37.32 42.71
N PRO A 42 23.63 -38.12 43.43
CA PRO A 42 24.49 -37.57 44.50
C PRO A 42 25.96 -37.29 44.13
N SER A 43 26.59 -36.43 44.94
CA SER A 43 27.98 -35.96 44.81
C SER A 43 29.04 -37.04 45.14
N PRO A 44 30.15 -37.11 44.38
CA PRO A 44 31.38 -37.81 44.81
C PRO A 44 32.22 -36.94 45.77
N PRO A 45 33.15 -37.53 46.56
CA PRO A 45 33.80 -36.86 47.69
C PRO A 45 34.98 -35.95 47.31
N TRP A 46 35.30 -35.03 48.23
CA TRP A 46 36.44 -34.11 48.18
C TRP A 46 37.75 -34.75 47.70
N SER A 47 38.40 -34.10 46.74
CA SER A 47 39.86 -34.15 46.57
C SER A 47 40.40 -32.72 46.64
N GLN A 48 41.42 -32.50 47.47
CA GLN A 48 42.04 -31.19 47.62
C GLN A 48 42.87 -30.87 46.38
N GLN A 49 42.41 -29.92 45.55
CA GLN A 49 43.26 -29.23 44.59
C GLN A 49 43.41 -27.77 45.01
N THR A 50 44.65 -27.30 44.91
CA THR A 50 45.08 -25.94 45.28
C THR A 50 44.31 -24.87 44.52
N PRO A 51 44.11 -23.66 45.10
CA PRO A 51 43.35 -22.60 44.44
C PRO A 51 44.04 -22.16 43.15
N VAL A 52 43.38 -22.38 42.01
CA VAL A 52 43.74 -21.68 40.77
C VAL A 52 43.39 -20.20 40.99
N PRO A 53 44.33 -19.25 40.83
CA PRO A 53 44.02 -17.84 40.98
C PRO A 53 42.96 -17.43 39.94
N PRO A 54 42.04 -16.50 40.27
CA PRO A 54 41.05 -16.03 39.31
C PRO A 54 41.76 -15.44 38.09
N PRO A 55 41.23 -15.64 36.87
CA PRO A 55 41.80 -15.02 35.68
C PRO A 55 41.81 -13.50 35.86
N LEU A 56 42.91 -12.87 35.44
CA LEU A 56 43.05 -11.42 35.49
C LEU A 56 41.85 -10.75 34.77
N PRO A 57 41.33 -9.62 35.28
CA PRO A 57 40.28 -8.88 34.59
C PRO A 57 40.72 -8.59 33.15
N LEU A 58 39.87 -8.94 32.18
CA LEU A 58 40.08 -8.52 30.80
C LEU A 58 40.19 -6.99 30.78
N PRO A 59 41.17 -6.42 30.05
CA PRO A 59 41.24 -4.96 29.90
C PRO A 59 39.92 -4.46 29.32
N PRO A 60 39.43 -3.28 29.75
CA PRO A 60 38.19 -2.73 29.21
C PRO A 60 38.34 -2.62 27.68
N PRO A 61 37.29 -2.97 26.91
CA PRO A 61 37.33 -2.81 25.47
C PRO A 61 37.65 -1.34 25.15
N PRO A 62 38.47 -1.06 24.12
CA PRO A 62 38.81 0.31 23.77
C PRO A 62 37.51 1.10 23.58
N ALA A 63 37.43 2.26 24.22
CA ALA A 63 36.25 3.12 24.12
C ALA A 63 35.94 3.35 22.64
N ALA A 64 34.70 3.07 22.23
CA ALA A 64 34.26 3.24 20.86
C ALA A 64 34.11 4.74 20.52
N THR A 65 35.24 5.44 20.42
CA THR A 65 35.34 6.85 20.01
C THR A 65 35.18 6.97 18.51
N GLY A 66 33.96 6.71 18.06
CA GLY A 66 33.48 6.90 16.71
C GLY A 66 32.01 6.48 16.67
N PRO A 67 31.10 7.28 16.08
CA PRO A 67 29.77 6.77 15.81
C PRO A 67 29.93 5.56 14.89
N ALA A 68 29.41 4.39 15.30
CA ALA A 68 29.30 3.26 14.39
C ALA A 68 28.60 3.77 13.12
N PRO A 69 29.15 3.52 11.91
CA PRO A 69 28.58 4.07 10.69
C PRO A 69 27.12 3.66 10.62
N ARG A 70 26.23 4.65 10.50
CA ARG A 70 24.79 4.41 10.35
C ARG A 70 24.56 3.77 8.97
N HIS A 71 24.81 2.45 8.87
CA HIS A 71 24.36 1.63 7.75
C HIS A 71 22.84 1.54 7.81
N VAL A 72 22.18 2.62 7.38
CA VAL A 72 20.75 2.68 7.14
C VAL A 72 20.48 1.77 5.95
N PHE A 73 20.21 0.50 6.27
CA PHE A 73 19.93 -0.56 5.32
C PHE A 73 18.92 -0.11 4.28
N GLY A 74 19.26 -0.32 3.01
CA GLY A 74 18.51 0.20 1.87
C GLY A 74 19.06 1.52 1.29
N LEU A 75 19.92 2.29 1.99
CA LEU A 75 20.53 3.50 1.42
C LEU A 75 21.33 3.22 0.16
N GLU A 76 22.19 2.20 0.15
CA GLU A 76 22.95 1.81 -1.04
C GLU A 76 22.00 1.46 -2.20
N LYS A 77 20.91 0.73 -1.92
CA LYS A 77 19.90 0.40 -2.93
C LYS A 77 19.13 1.64 -3.42
N SER A 78 18.77 2.58 -2.54
CA SER A 78 18.08 3.81 -2.92
C SER A 78 19.00 4.79 -3.66
N GLN A 79 20.29 4.85 -3.31
CA GLN A 79 21.31 5.61 -4.03
C GLN A 79 21.52 5.04 -5.44
N LEU A 80 21.74 3.73 -5.57
CA LEU A 80 21.86 3.07 -6.87
C LEU A 80 20.60 3.24 -7.74
N LEU A 81 19.40 3.17 -7.15
CA LEU A 81 18.15 3.47 -7.84
C LEU A 81 18.12 4.94 -8.29
N LYS A 82 18.38 5.89 -7.39
CA LYS A 82 18.40 7.33 -7.67
C LYS A 82 19.40 7.67 -8.78
N GLU A 83 20.62 7.15 -8.73
CA GLU A 83 21.62 7.30 -9.80
C GLU A 83 21.20 6.66 -11.13
N ALA A 84 20.61 5.47 -11.12
CA ALA A 84 20.13 4.80 -12.33
C ALA A 84 18.97 5.58 -12.98
N PHE A 85 18.10 6.14 -12.14
CA PHE A 85 16.98 6.97 -12.55
C PHE A 85 17.42 8.36 -13.04
N ASP A 86 18.35 9.03 -12.35
CA ASP A 86 18.94 10.33 -12.77
C ASP A 86 19.62 10.21 -14.16
N LYS A 87 20.17 9.02 -14.48
CA LYS A 87 20.72 8.69 -15.82
C LYS A 87 19.65 8.39 -16.87
N ALA A 88 18.43 8.03 -16.47
CA ALA A 88 17.33 7.69 -17.38
C ALA A 88 16.61 8.91 -17.98
N GLY A 89 16.91 10.12 -17.48
CA GLY A 89 16.32 11.38 -17.93
C GLY A 89 15.36 11.99 -16.91
N PRO A 90 14.60 13.03 -17.28
CA PRO A 90 13.68 13.69 -16.35
C PRO A 90 12.57 12.75 -15.91
N VAL A 91 12.15 12.87 -14.64
CA VAL A 91 10.97 12.18 -14.10
C VAL A 91 9.76 12.45 -15.01
N PRO A 92 9.10 11.41 -15.57
CA PRO A 92 7.94 11.59 -16.42
C PRO A 92 6.82 12.36 -15.71
N LYS A 93 6.23 13.35 -16.37
CA LYS A 93 5.05 14.06 -15.85
C LYS A 93 3.89 13.07 -15.73
N GLY A 94 3.05 13.22 -14.70
CA GLY A 94 2.10 12.18 -14.31
C GLY A 94 1.18 11.72 -15.45
N ARG A 95 0.53 12.65 -16.16
CA ARG A 95 -0.30 12.35 -17.33
C ARG A 95 0.46 11.64 -18.47
N GLU A 96 1.70 12.02 -18.74
CA GLU A 96 2.54 11.38 -19.78
C GLU A 96 2.93 9.95 -19.37
N ASP A 97 3.27 9.78 -18.09
CA ASP A 97 3.62 8.50 -17.47
C ASP A 97 2.45 7.51 -17.50
N VAL A 98 1.26 7.98 -17.11
CA VAL A 98 0.01 7.20 -17.19
C VAL A 98 -0.34 6.90 -18.64
N LYS A 99 -0.20 7.84 -19.58
CA LYS A 99 -0.48 7.56 -21.00
C LYS A 99 0.46 6.50 -21.59
N ARG A 100 1.74 6.48 -21.17
CA ARG A 100 2.68 5.39 -21.50
C ARG A 100 2.24 4.06 -20.87
N LEU A 101 1.87 4.06 -19.59
CA LEU A 101 1.41 2.89 -18.85
C LEU A 101 0.16 2.25 -19.50
N LEU A 102 -0.84 3.04 -19.86
CA LEU A 102 -2.06 2.56 -20.52
C LEU A 102 -1.78 2.00 -21.92
N LYS A 103 -0.83 2.57 -22.68
CA LYS A 103 -0.37 2.00 -23.96
C LYS A 103 0.32 0.64 -23.79
N LEU A 104 1.10 0.46 -22.72
CA LEU A 104 1.80 -0.80 -22.41
C LEU A 104 0.82 -1.91 -21.97
N HIS A 105 -0.27 -1.55 -21.29
CA HIS A 105 -1.30 -2.48 -20.80
C HIS A 105 -2.59 -2.53 -21.64
N LYS A 106 -2.53 -2.08 -22.90
CA LYS A 106 -3.71 -2.03 -23.79
C LYS A 106 -4.38 -3.39 -24.02
N ASP A 107 -3.64 -4.48 -23.84
CA ASP A 107 -4.08 -5.87 -23.91
C ASP A 107 -4.95 -6.29 -22.72
N ARG A 108 -4.79 -5.62 -21.55
CA ARG A 108 -5.67 -5.81 -20.38
C ARG A 108 -7.07 -5.19 -20.58
N PHE A 109 -7.24 -4.30 -21.56
CA PHE A 109 -8.50 -3.60 -21.79
C PHE A 109 -9.46 -4.41 -22.64
N ARG A 110 -10.54 -4.90 -22.00
CA ARG A 110 -11.62 -5.60 -22.70
C ARG A 110 -12.36 -4.66 -23.65
N GLY A 111 -12.61 -5.13 -24.87
CA GLY A 111 -13.29 -4.36 -25.93
C GLY A 111 -14.81 -4.23 -25.78
N ASP A 112 -15.42 -4.92 -24.80
CA ASP A 112 -16.83 -4.74 -24.45
C ASP A 112 -17.08 -3.56 -23.49
N LEU A 113 -16.01 -2.92 -23.01
CA LEU A 113 -16.03 -1.79 -22.09
C LEU A 113 -15.51 -0.51 -22.76
N ARG A 114 -16.00 0.62 -22.27
CA ARG A 114 -15.38 1.93 -22.41
C ARG A 114 -14.64 2.27 -21.13
N TRP A 115 -13.52 2.93 -21.24
CA TRP A 115 -12.60 3.17 -20.13
C TRP A 115 -12.60 4.65 -19.79
N ILE A 116 -12.80 5.01 -18.52
CA ILE A 116 -12.78 6.40 -18.06
C ILE A 116 -11.61 6.57 -17.08
N LEU A 117 -10.71 7.51 -17.39
CA LEU A 117 -9.54 7.81 -16.59
C LEU A 117 -9.75 9.05 -15.72
N PHE A 118 -9.68 8.86 -14.41
CA PHE A 118 -9.50 9.94 -13.44
C PHE A 118 -8.08 9.85 -12.89
N CYS A 119 -7.30 10.92 -12.99
CA CYS A 119 -5.92 10.96 -12.50
C CYS A 119 -5.54 12.38 -12.10
N ALA A 120 -5.06 12.53 -10.87
CA ALA A 120 -4.38 13.71 -10.39
C ALA A 120 -2.86 13.50 -10.47
N ASP A 121 -2.11 14.54 -10.88
CA ASP A 121 -0.67 14.46 -11.13
C ASP A 121 0.14 14.42 -9.82
N LEU A 122 0.69 13.25 -9.49
CA LEU A 122 1.62 13.07 -8.37
C LEU A 122 3.07 13.30 -8.81
N PRO A 123 3.91 13.95 -7.96
CA PRO A 123 5.36 13.87 -8.09
C PRO A 123 5.84 12.42 -7.86
N SER A 124 7.11 12.17 -8.12
CA SER A 124 7.77 10.91 -7.78
C SER A 124 8.95 11.19 -6.87
N LEU A 125 9.11 10.39 -5.81
CA LEU A 125 10.21 10.49 -4.86
C LEU A 125 10.67 9.07 -4.50
N ILE A 126 11.97 8.80 -4.67
CA ILE A 126 12.57 7.55 -4.20
C ILE A 126 12.84 7.67 -2.71
N GLN A 127 12.35 6.70 -1.94
CA GLN A 127 12.56 6.62 -0.50
C GLN A 127 14.00 6.28 -0.17
N GLU A 128 14.51 6.85 0.92
CA GLU A 128 15.82 6.52 1.46
C GLU A 128 15.62 5.62 2.70
N GLY A 129 16.07 4.36 2.62
CA GLY A 129 15.80 3.36 3.66
C GLY A 129 14.30 3.04 3.82
N PRO A 130 13.77 2.90 5.05
CA PRO A 130 12.44 2.32 5.32
C PRO A 130 11.24 3.29 5.19
N GLN A 131 11.42 4.48 4.62
CA GLN A 131 10.50 5.62 4.67
C GLN A 131 9.23 5.52 3.79
N CYS A 132 8.85 4.33 3.32
CA CYS A 132 7.78 4.11 2.34
C CYS A 132 6.47 4.87 2.63
N GLY A 133 5.97 4.80 3.88
CA GLY A 133 4.73 5.46 4.28
C GLY A 133 4.84 6.98 4.33
N LEU A 134 5.97 7.52 4.82
CA LEU A 134 6.22 8.95 4.88
C LEU A 134 6.39 9.56 3.48
N VAL A 135 7.02 8.81 2.57
CA VAL A 135 7.18 9.18 1.15
C VAL A 135 5.85 9.11 0.40
N ALA A 136 5.00 8.12 0.67
CA ALA A 136 3.63 8.08 0.14
C ALA A 136 2.78 9.24 0.67
N LEU A 137 2.86 9.56 1.98
CA LEU A 137 2.17 10.70 2.58
C LEU A 137 2.66 12.04 2.02
N TRP A 138 3.97 12.19 1.79
CA TRP A 138 4.53 13.38 1.14
C TRP A 138 3.98 13.56 -0.28
N MET A 139 3.96 12.49 -1.09
CA MET A 139 3.34 12.51 -2.42
C MET A 139 1.85 12.86 -2.34
N ALA A 140 1.08 12.27 -1.42
CA ALA A 140 -0.33 12.61 -1.22
C ALA A 140 -0.53 14.08 -0.85
N GLY A 141 0.38 14.65 -0.05
CA GLY A 141 0.33 16.05 0.39
C GLY A 141 0.32 17.07 -0.75
N THR A 142 0.85 16.74 -1.93
CA THR A 142 0.84 17.67 -3.09
C THR A 142 -0.49 17.71 -3.84
N LEU A 143 -1.43 16.80 -3.55
CA LEU A 143 -2.79 16.80 -4.11
C LEU A 143 -3.82 17.47 -3.19
N LEU A 144 -3.40 17.90 -2.01
CA LEU A 144 -4.21 18.76 -1.15
C LEU A 144 -4.29 20.17 -1.77
N SER A 145 -5.24 20.97 -1.30
CA SER A 145 -5.42 22.36 -1.72
C SER A 145 -5.45 23.26 -0.48
N PRO A 146 -4.46 24.15 -0.28
CA PRO A 146 -3.26 24.33 -1.11
C PRO A 146 -2.34 23.09 -1.08
N PRO A 147 -1.56 22.82 -2.15
CA PRO A 147 -0.57 21.76 -2.15
C PRO A 147 0.45 21.95 -1.01
N SER A 148 0.76 20.86 -0.31
CA SER A 148 1.66 20.95 0.84
C SER A 148 3.10 21.24 0.40
N GLY A 149 3.59 22.43 0.74
CA GLY A 149 5.00 22.80 0.61
C GLY A 149 5.90 22.20 1.70
N VAL A 150 5.45 21.15 2.40
CA VAL A 150 6.18 20.59 3.53
C VAL A 150 7.29 19.64 3.06
N PRO A 151 8.56 19.84 3.48
CA PRO A 151 9.65 18.92 3.16
C PRO A 151 9.49 17.57 3.89
N LEU A 152 9.93 16.48 3.25
CA LEU A 152 9.85 15.11 3.80
C LEU A 152 10.54 15.01 5.18
N GLU A 153 11.62 15.76 5.38
CA GLU A 153 12.39 15.83 6.62
C GLU A 153 11.52 16.29 7.79
N ARG A 154 10.52 17.16 7.56
CA ARG A 154 9.57 17.58 8.61
C ARG A 154 8.58 16.47 8.95
N LEU A 155 8.12 15.68 7.96
CA LEU A 155 7.29 14.49 8.21
C LEU A 155 8.04 13.44 9.03
N ILE A 156 9.29 13.13 8.65
CA ILE A 156 10.16 12.21 9.39
C ILE A 156 10.40 12.69 10.81
N ARG A 157 10.75 13.97 10.98
CA ARG A 157 11.03 14.55 12.30
C ARG A 157 9.81 14.46 13.22
N VAL A 158 8.65 14.94 12.78
CA VAL A 158 7.43 14.92 13.61
C VAL A 158 6.97 13.48 13.89
N ALA A 159 7.05 12.57 12.92
CA ALA A 159 6.74 11.16 13.15
C ALA A 159 7.65 10.52 14.22
N THR A 160 8.92 10.93 14.28
CA THR A 160 9.89 10.47 15.28
C THR A 160 9.62 11.11 16.65
N GLU A 161 9.40 12.43 16.69
CA GLU A 161 9.08 13.20 17.91
C GLU A 161 7.77 12.75 18.57
N ARG A 162 6.78 12.33 17.77
CA ARG A 162 5.49 11.76 18.24
C ARG A 162 5.58 10.26 18.59
N GLY A 163 6.72 9.61 18.36
CA GLY A 163 6.90 8.19 18.61
C GLY A 163 6.10 7.27 17.69
N TYR A 164 5.69 7.74 16.50
CA TYR A 164 5.02 6.94 15.47
C TYR A 164 6.00 6.06 14.67
N THR A 165 7.29 6.43 14.67
CA THR A 165 8.36 5.67 14.02
C THR A 165 9.68 5.76 14.77
N ALA A 166 10.56 4.79 14.55
CA ALA A 166 11.93 4.79 15.05
C ALA A 166 12.97 5.12 13.95
N GLN A 167 12.71 4.73 12.68
CA GLN A 167 13.65 4.90 11.56
C GLN A 167 12.99 5.36 10.25
N GLY A 168 11.66 5.49 10.20
CA GLY A 168 10.87 5.90 9.03
C GLY A 168 9.75 4.93 8.64
N GLU A 169 9.72 3.71 9.19
CA GLU A 169 8.61 2.77 9.03
C GLU A 169 7.32 3.32 9.66
N MET A 170 6.16 3.05 9.05
CA MET A 170 4.85 3.36 9.61
C MET A 170 4.01 2.08 9.64
N PHE A 171 3.68 1.58 10.82
CA PHE A 171 2.90 0.34 11.02
C PHE A 171 1.46 0.60 11.51
N SER A 172 0.98 1.84 11.39
CA SER A 172 -0.31 2.27 11.93
C SER A 172 -0.95 3.30 11.00
N VAL A 173 -2.14 3.00 10.46
CA VAL A 173 -2.87 3.95 9.61
C VAL A 173 -3.44 5.11 10.44
N ALA A 174 -3.80 4.87 11.70
CA ALA A 174 -4.23 5.92 12.63
C ALA A 174 -3.10 6.94 12.89
N ASP A 175 -1.85 6.48 13.05
CA ASP A 175 -0.70 7.38 13.26
C ASP A 175 -0.34 8.15 12.00
N MET A 176 -0.47 7.52 10.83
CA MET A 176 -0.38 8.21 9.54
C MET A 176 -1.44 9.32 9.42
N GLY A 177 -2.67 9.07 9.89
CA GLY A 177 -3.75 10.06 9.94
C GLY A 177 -3.43 11.24 10.83
N ARG A 178 -3.00 10.99 12.07
CA ARG A 178 -2.59 12.04 13.01
C ARG A 178 -1.43 12.87 12.48
N LEU A 179 -0.42 12.22 11.87
CA LEU A 179 0.71 12.89 11.23
C LEU A 179 0.27 13.77 10.05
N ALA A 180 -0.65 13.27 9.20
CA ALA A 180 -1.18 14.02 8.07
C ALA A 180 -1.94 15.29 8.53
N GLN A 181 -2.79 15.17 9.56
CA GLN A 181 -3.52 16.29 10.13
C GLN A 181 -2.56 17.34 10.73
N GLU A 182 -1.62 16.91 11.58
CA GLU A 182 -0.67 17.80 12.27
C GLU A 182 0.31 18.50 11.32
N VAL A 183 0.85 17.77 10.34
CA VAL A 183 1.96 18.25 9.52
C VAL A 183 1.47 18.93 8.24
N LEU A 184 0.41 18.41 7.60
CA LEU A 184 -0.08 18.91 6.31
C LEU A 184 -1.29 19.85 6.45
N GLY A 185 -1.96 19.93 7.61
CA GLY A 185 -3.15 20.77 7.78
C GLY A 185 -4.34 20.29 6.96
N CYS A 186 -4.58 18.97 6.96
CA CYS A 186 -5.60 18.32 6.14
C CYS A 186 -6.60 17.53 7.00
N GLN A 187 -7.72 17.11 6.41
CA GLN A 187 -8.59 16.10 7.02
C GLN A 187 -8.11 14.70 6.65
N ALA A 188 -8.16 13.78 7.62
CA ALA A 188 -7.74 12.41 7.44
C ALA A 188 -8.82 11.45 7.95
N LYS A 189 -9.47 10.73 7.05
CA LYS A 189 -10.52 9.75 7.37
C LYS A 189 -9.94 8.34 7.29
N LEU A 190 -9.79 7.72 8.46
CA LEU A 190 -9.44 6.31 8.59
C LEU A 190 -10.60 5.44 8.08
N LEU A 191 -10.30 4.56 7.12
CA LEU A 191 -11.17 3.44 6.76
C LEU A 191 -10.76 2.20 7.56
N SER A 192 -11.74 1.37 7.88
CA SER A 192 -11.55 0.11 8.62
C SER A 192 -12.52 -0.95 8.08
N GLY A 193 -12.12 -2.21 8.08
CA GLY A 193 -12.89 -3.32 7.50
C GLY A 193 -12.57 -3.64 6.03
N GLY A 194 -11.47 -3.09 5.50
CA GLY A 194 -11.00 -3.32 4.12
C GLY A 194 -11.52 -2.32 3.10
N LEU A 195 -11.17 -2.55 1.83
CA LEU A 195 -11.54 -1.70 0.70
C LEU A 195 -12.83 -2.16 -0.01
N GLY A 196 -13.46 -3.27 0.42
CA GLY A 196 -14.72 -3.77 -0.16
C GLY A 196 -15.98 -3.16 0.47
N GLY A 197 -17.16 -3.57 -0.02
CA GLY A 197 -18.45 -3.19 0.56
C GLY A 197 -18.64 -1.66 0.65
N PRO A 198 -19.12 -1.09 1.78
CA PRO A 198 -19.41 0.34 1.86
C PRO A 198 -18.17 1.24 1.75
N ASN A 199 -16.97 0.72 2.02
CA ASN A 199 -15.73 1.48 1.82
C ASN A 199 -15.36 1.59 0.34
N ARG A 200 -15.82 0.67 -0.51
CA ARG A 200 -15.50 0.63 -1.93
C ARG A 200 -15.98 1.88 -2.65
N ASP A 201 -17.26 2.19 -2.54
CA ASP A 201 -17.85 3.35 -3.23
C ASP A 201 -17.31 4.68 -2.68
N LEU A 202 -17.03 4.75 -1.36
CA LEU A 202 -16.34 5.88 -0.74
C LEU A 202 -14.94 6.09 -1.35
N VAL A 203 -14.15 5.02 -1.50
CA VAL A 203 -12.82 5.06 -2.13
C VAL A 203 -12.90 5.52 -3.59
N LEU A 204 -13.82 4.95 -4.37
CA LEU A 204 -13.95 5.28 -5.79
C LEU A 204 -14.41 6.72 -5.99
N GLN A 205 -15.40 7.19 -5.21
CA GLN A 205 -15.87 8.56 -5.27
C GLN A 205 -14.76 9.54 -4.87
N HIS A 206 -13.98 9.24 -3.82
CA HIS A 206 -12.83 10.04 -3.37
C HIS A 206 -11.75 10.18 -4.44
N LEU A 207 -11.40 9.09 -5.13
CA LEU A 207 -10.43 9.09 -6.23
C LEU A 207 -10.97 9.79 -7.49
N VAL A 208 -12.26 9.66 -7.79
CA VAL A 208 -12.94 10.40 -8.87
C VAL A 208 -12.93 11.92 -8.61
N THR A 209 -13.03 12.34 -7.35
CA THR A 209 -12.86 13.75 -6.93
C THR A 209 -11.42 14.24 -7.04
N GLY A 210 -10.43 13.35 -7.27
CA GLY A 210 -9.02 13.69 -7.38
C GLY A 210 -8.27 13.74 -6.05
N HIS A 211 -8.89 13.31 -4.95
CA HIS A 211 -8.27 13.27 -3.63
C HIS A 211 -7.41 12.00 -3.43
N PRO A 212 -6.28 12.09 -2.71
CA PRO A 212 -5.37 10.97 -2.51
C PRO A 212 -5.88 9.96 -1.48
N LEU A 213 -5.60 8.69 -1.74
CA LEU A 213 -5.81 7.56 -0.83
C LEU A 213 -4.48 6.89 -0.51
N LEU A 214 -4.12 6.79 0.76
CA LEU A 214 -2.96 6.03 1.23
C LEU A 214 -3.36 4.61 1.60
N ILE A 215 -2.66 3.63 1.03
CA ILE A 215 -2.95 2.21 1.15
C ILE A 215 -1.70 1.47 1.65
N PRO A 216 -1.75 0.82 2.83
CA PRO A 216 -0.79 -0.20 3.16
C PRO A 216 -1.14 -1.49 2.39
N TYR A 217 -0.14 -2.15 1.81
CA TYR A 217 -0.28 -3.37 1.01
C TYR A 217 0.99 -4.24 1.14
N ASP A 218 0.96 -5.47 0.64
CA ASP A 218 2.11 -6.37 0.66
C ASP A 218 2.85 -6.31 -0.69
N GLU A 219 4.12 -5.93 -0.67
CA GLU A 219 4.90 -5.68 -1.89
C GLU A 219 5.54 -6.96 -2.47
N ASP A 220 5.36 -7.20 -3.78
CA ASP A 220 6.18 -8.17 -4.51
C ASP A 220 7.44 -7.56 -5.17
N PHE A 221 8.28 -8.39 -5.79
CA PHE A 221 9.55 -8.00 -6.40
C PHE A 221 9.40 -6.96 -7.53
N ASN A 222 8.23 -6.91 -8.18
CA ASN A 222 7.87 -5.95 -9.22
C ASN A 222 7.12 -4.72 -8.68
N HIS A 223 6.95 -4.62 -7.35
CA HIS A 223 6.17 -3.61 -6.65
C HIS A 223 4.64 -3.66 -6.86
N GLU A 224 4.08 -4.73 -7.42
CA GLU A 224 2.63 -4.97 -7.43
C GLU A 224 2.15 -5.56 -6.08
N PRO A 225 0.84 -5.53 -5.78
CA PRO A 225 0.29 -6.10 -4.55
C PRO A 225 0.27 -7.62 -4.57
N CYS A 226 0.77 -8.23 -3.49
CA CYS A 226 0.76 -9.68 -3.27
C CYS A 226 0.14 -10.05 -1.92
N GLN A 227 0.21 -11.33 -1.55
CA GLN A 227 -0.34 -11.86 -0.30
C GLN A 227 0.73 -12.67 0.45
N ARG A 228 1.54 -12.00 1.28
CA ARG A 228 2.66 -12.55 2.06
C ARG A 228 2.50 -12.28 3.57
N LYS A 229 1.26 -12.20 4.03
CA LYS A 229 0.79 -11.95 5.41
C LYS A 229 1.21 -10.62 6.03
N GLY A 230 1.72 -9.67 5.25
CA GLY A 230 2.34 -8.43 5.74
C GLY A 230 3.86 -8.54 5.94
N HIS A 231 4.49 -9.66 5.59
CA HIS A 231 5.95 -9.80 5.70
C HIS A 231 6.72 -8.83 4.79
N LYS A 232 6.08 -8.30 3.73
CA LYS A 232 6.56 -7.25 2.83
C LYS A 232 5.63 -6.03 2.88
N ALA A 233 4.98 -5.79 4.02
CA ALA A 233 4.13 -4.62 4.23
C ALA A 233 4.86 -3.32 3.84
N HIS A 234 4.21 -2.57 2.97
CA HIS A 234 4.71 -1.37 2.29
C HIS A 234 3.55 -0.41 2.09
N TRP A 235 3.84 0.82 1.68
CA TRP A 235 2.82 1.86 1.48
C TRP A 235 2.82 2.38 0.06
N ALA A 236 1.63 2.71 -0.43
CA ALA A 236 1.40 3.42 -1.67
C ALA A 236 0.41 4.57 -1.48
N VAL A 237 0.48 5.53 -2.39
CA VAL A 237 -0.56 6.52 -2.62
C VAL A 237 -1.25 6.19 -3.93
N SER A 238 -2.58 6.20 -3.93
CA SER A 238 -3.40 6.18 -5.14
C SER A 238 -3.97 7.57 -5.38
N ALA A 239 -3.84 8.04 -6.62
CA ALA A 239 -4.22 9.39 -7.06
C ALA A 239 -5.13 9.39 -8.29
N GLY A 240 -5.72 8.24 -8.59
CA GLY A 240 -6.58 8.08 -9.73
C GLY A 240 -7.18 6.69 -9.80
N VAL A 241 -8.17 6.57 -10.67
CA VAL A 241 -8.88 5.34 -10.95
C VAL A 241 -9.17 5.26 -12.45
N LEU A 242 -8.97 4.06 -13.01
CA LEU A 242 -9.40 3.72 -14.36
C LEU A 242 -10.64 2.82 -14.25
N LEU A 243 -11.78 3.33 -14.72
CA LEU A 243 -13.08 2.67 -14.65
C LEU A 243 -13.45 2.07 -16.00
N GLY A 244 -13.59 0.75 -16.07
CA GLY A 244 -14.17 0.04 -17.21
C GLY A 244 -15.69 -0.05 -17.06
N VAL A 245 -16.42 0.73 -17.87
CA VAL A 245 -17.88 0.88 -17.83
C VAL A 245 -18.52 0.47 -19.15
N ARG A 246 -19.80 0.08 -19.15
CA ARG A 246 -20.53 -0.28 -20.40
C ARG A 246 -20.85 0.92 -21.28
N ALA A 247 -21.05 2.10 -20.67
CA ALA A 247 -21.35 3.34 -21.36
C ALA A 247 -20.70 4.51 -20.61
N VAL A 248 -20.20 5.49 -21.36
CA VAL A 248 -19.68 6.75 -20.81
C VAL A 248 -20.84 7.75 -20.73
N PRO A 249 -20.95 8.56 -19.66
CA PRO A 249 -21.95 9.63 -19.61
C PRO A 249 -21.77 10.61 -20.78
N SER A 250 -22.87 11.12 -21.33
CA SER A 250 -22.83 11.97 -22.53
C SER A 250 -22.25 13.37 -22.30
N LEU A 251 -22.11 13.81 -21.04
CA LEU A 251 -21.71 15.16 -20.69
C LEU A 251 -20.38 15.18 -19.92
N GLY A 252 -19.44 16.01 -20.41
CA GLY A 252 -18.19 16.33 -19.74
C GLY A 252 -17.07 15.31 -19.93
N TYR A 253 -17.15 14.41 -20.92
CA TYR A 253 -16.10 13.47 -21.27
C TYR A 253 -15.63 13.64 -22.72
N THR A 254 -14.34 13.43 -22.96
CA THR A 254 -13.73 13.41 -24.30
C THR A 254 -12.92 12.12 -24.49
N GLU A 255 -12.96 11.53 -25.68
CA GLU A 255 -12.15 10.36 -26.04
C GLU A 255 -10.67 10.78 -26.21
N ASP A 256 -9.74 9.86 -25.92
CA ASP A 256 -8.31 10.10 -26.14
C ASP A 256 -7.97 9.98 -27.63
N PRO A 257 -7.24 10.95 -28.22
CA PRO A 257 -6.89 10.92 -29.64
C PRO A 257 -5.93 9.78 -30.05
N GLU A 258 -5.27 9.13 -29.08
CA GLU A 258 -4.29 8.06 -29.32
C GLU A 258 -4.72 6.69 -28.76
N LEU A 259 -5.76 6.65 -27.93
CA LEU A 259 -6.28 5.44 -27.29
C LEU A 259 -7.81 5.35 -27.45
N PRO A 260 -8.31 4.85 -28.60
CA PRO A 260 -9.73 4.66 -28.82
C PRO A 260 -10.39 3.81 -27.72
N GLY A 261 -11.55 4.23 -27.26
CA GLY A 261 -12.27 3.65 -26.13
C GLY A 261 -11.86 4.16 -24.75
N LEU A 262 -10.79 4.97 -24.63
CA LEU A 262 -10.39 5.67 -23.40
C LEU A 262 -10.96 7.10 -23.38
N PHE A 263 -11.55 7.49 -22.26
CA PHE A 263 -12.22 8.78 -22.04
C PHE A 263 -11.67 9.49 -20.81
N HIS A 264 -11.73 10.82 -20.85
CA HIS A 264 -11.23 11.72 -19.82
C HIS A 264 -12.28 12.77 -19.48
N PRO A 265 -12.41 13.21 -18.22
CA PRO A 265 -13.14 14.43 -17.88
C PRO A 265 -12.58 15.63 -18.64
N VAL A 266 -13.46 16.46 -19.19
CA VAL A 266 -13.08 17.71 -19.87
C VAL A 266 -12.76 18.77 -18.83
N LEU A 267 -11.51 19.22 -18.79
CA LEU A 267 -11.03 20.24 -17.83
C LEU A 267 -11.91 21.50 -17.88
N GLY A 268 -12.32 21.99 -16.70
CA GLY A 268 -13.18 23.16 -16.56
C GLY A 268 -14.66 22.94 -16.90
N THR A 269 -15.07 21.76 -17.35
CA THR A 269 -16.47 21.43 -17.63
C THR A 269 -17.05 20.54 -16.52
N PRO A 270 -18.24 20.84 -15.98
CA PRO A 270 -18.94 19.91 -15.09
C PRO A 270 -19.20 18.58 -15.80
N CYS A 271 -18.64 17.48 -15.27
CA CYS A 271 -18.90 16.14 -15.76
C CYS A 271 -19.94 15.46 -14.88
N GLN A 272 -20.81 14.65 -15.50
CA GLN A 272 -21.68 13.76 -14.74
C GLN A 272 -20.82 12.63 -14.14
N PRO A 273 -20.87 12.34 -12.83
CA PRO A 273 -20.18 11.19 -12.26
C PRO A 273 -20.57 9.90 -13.01
N PRO A 274 -19.62 9.04 -13.38
CA PRO A 274 -19.95 7.80 -14.06
C PRO A 274 -20.64 6.85 -13.07
N SER A 275 -21.53 5.99 -13.58
CA SER A 275 -22.01 4.85 -12.79
C SER A 275 -20.81 3.97 -12.43
N LEU A 276 -20.42 3.99 -11.16
CA LEU A 276 -19.33 3.16 -10.65
C LEU A 276 -19.71 1.69 -10.88
N PRO A 277 -18.80 0.84 -11.42
CA PRO A 277 -19.06 -0.59 -11.53
C PRO A 277 -19.44 -1.17 -10.18
N GLU A 278 -20.59 -1.82 -10.05
CA GLU A 278 -20.99 -2.51 -8.81
C GLU A 278 -20.05 -3.71 -8.53
N GLU A 279 -19.92 -4.09 -7.27
CA GLU A 279 -19.12 -5.26 -6.87
C GLU A 279 -19.74 -6.55 -7.47
N GLY A 280 -18.94 -7.35 -8.19
CA GLY A 280 -19.43 -8.51 -8.96
C GLY A 280 -20.13 -8.19 -10.30
N SER A 281 -20.26 -6.91 -10.67
CA SER A 281 -20.69 -6.52 -12.02
C SER A 281 -19.59 -6.78 -13.05
N PRO A 282 -19.90 -6.86 -14.36
CA PRO A 282 -18.89 -7.07 -15.39
C PRO A 282 -18.06 -5.82 -15.70
N GLY A 283 -18.19 -4.71 -14.97
CA GLY A 283 -17.24 -3.60 -15.13
C GLY A 283 -15.84 -3.97 -14.63
N ALA A 284 -14.91 -3.03 -14.71
CA ALA A 284 -13.55 -3.20 -14.21
C ALA A 284 -13.09 -1.95 -13.46
N VAL A 285 -12.20 -2.11 -12.48
CA VAL A 285 -11.67 -1.01 -11.68
C VAL A 285 -10.19 -1.25 -11.45
N TYR A 286 -9.37 -0.28 -11.85
CA TYR A 286 -7.94 -0.27 -11.56
C TYR A 286 -7.54 1.01 -10.83
N LEU A 287 -6.63 0.88 -9.87
CA LEU A 287 -6.04 2.00 -9.16
C LEU A 287 -4.77 2.49 -9.85
N LEU A 288 -4.61 3.80 -9.95
CA LEU A 288 -3.37 4.46 -10.37
C LEU A 288 -2.56 4.80 -9.12
N SER A 289 -1.52 4.01 -8.88
CA SER A 289 -0.77 4.04 -7.62
C SER A 289 0.71 4.33 -7.82
N LYS A 290 1.30 5.08 -6.87
CA LYS A 290 2.75 5.34 -6.75
C LYS A 290 3.26 4.95 -5.37
N GLN A 291 4.55 4.63 -5.29
CA GLN A 291 5.22 4.14 -4.08
C GLN A 291 6.73 4.43 -4.15
N GLY A 292 7.40 4.54 -3.00
CA GLY A 292 8.76 5.08 -2.90
C GLY A 292 9.92 4.31 -3.56
N LYS A 293 9.69 3.19 -4.25
CA LYS A 293 10.75 2.42 -4.94
C LYS A 293 10.71 2.54 -6.47
N SER A 294 9.75 3.29 -7.02
CA SER A 294 9.60 3.51 -8.46
C SER A 294 9.23 4.96 -8.77
N TRP A 295 9.71 5.47 -9.91
CA TRP A 295 9.26 6.75 -10.44
C TRP A 295 7.92 6.68 -11.18
N HIS A 296 7.51 5.49 -11.62
CA HIS A 296 6.36 5.32 -12.48
C HIS A 296 5.08 5.00 -11.68
N TYR A 297 3.96 5.50 -12.18
CA TYR A 297 2.64 4.95 -11.85
C TYR A 297 2.59 3.47 -12.19
N GLN A 298 1.84 2.74 -11.38
CA GLN A 298 1.40 1.38 -11.65
C GLN A 298 -0.13 1.34 -11.77
N LEU A 299 -0.62 0.35 -12.52
CA LEU A 299 -2.04 0.12 -12.75
C LEU A 299 -2.42 -1.22 -12.09
N TRP A 300 -2.94 -1.14 -10.86
CA TRP A 300 -3.25 -2.32 -10.06
C TRP A 300 -4.74 -2.65 -10.11
N ASP A 301 -5.06 -3.94 -10.15
CA ASP A 301 -6.44 -4.39 -10.06
C ASP A 301 -7.01 -4.09 -8.66
N TYR A 302 -8.24 -3.56 -8.59
CA TYR A 302 -8.82 -3.13 -7.32
C TYR A 302 -8.97 -4.27 -6.31
N ASP A 303 -9.40 -5.45 -6.77
CA ASP A 303 -9.62 -6.60 -5.90
C ASP A 303 -8.28 -7.21 -5.46
N GLN A 304 -7.25 -7.17 -6.31
CA GLN A 304 -5.87 -7.51 -5.91
C GLN A 304 -5.36 -6.61 -4.77
N VAL A 305 -5.58 -5.29 -4.85
CA VAL A 305 -5.18 -4.34 -3.79
C VAL A 305 -5.96 -4.58 -2.50
N ARG A 306 -7.28 -4.77 -2.61
CA ARG A 306 -8.17 -5.12 -1.48
C ARG A 306 -7.69 -6.36 -0.74
N GLU A 307 -7.46 -7.46 -1.45
CA GLU A 307 -7.05 -8.71 -0.79
C GLU A 307 -5.64 -8.59 -0.21
N SER A 308 -4.73 -7.86 -0.87
CA SER A 308 -3.40 -7.55 -0.32
C SER A 308 -3.45 -6.75 0.98
N ASN A 309 -4.38 -5.80 1.10
CA ASN A 309 -4.62 -4.98 2.29
C ASN A 309 -5.30 -5.77 3.44
N LEU A 310 -6.25 -6.64 3.10
CA LEU A 310 -7.00 -7.47 4.07
C LEU A 310 -6.15 -8.54 4.76
N GLN A 311 -5.01 -8.91 4.19
CA GLN A 311 -4.14 -9.97 4.70
C GLN A 311 -2.87 -9.47 5.43
N LEU A 312 -2.75 -8.16 5.70
CA LEU A 312 -1.62 -7.57 6.45
C LEU A 312 -1.70 -7.88 7.94
N THR A 313 -1.40 -9.12 8.34
CA THR A 313 -1.69 -9.61 9.68
C THR A 313 -0.46 -9.81 10.56
N ASP A 314 0.65 -10.20 9.96
CA ASP A 314 1.82 -10.76 10.65
C ASP A 314 3.02 -9.79 10.52
N PHE A 315 3.76 -9.61 11.61
CA PHE A 315 5.02 -8.87 11.56
C PHE A 315 6.11 -9.72 10.91
N SER A 316 6.87 -9.13 9.99
CA SER A 316 7.87 -9.85 9.18
C SER A 316 8.90 -10.57 10.07
N PRO A 317 9.05 -11.91 9.98
CA PRO A 317 10.01 -12.65 10.79
C PRO A 317 11.45 -12.16 10.63
N SER A 318 11.85 -11.70 9.44
CA SER A 318 13.20 -11.15 9.24
C SER A 318 13.42 -9.83 9.97
N ARG A 319 12.38 -9.00 10.12
CA ARG A 319 12.44 -7.76 10.92
C ARG A 319 12.44 -8.06 12.42
N ALA A 320 11.78 -9.14 12.86
CA ALA A 320 11.81 -9.56 14.26
C ALA A 320 13.21 -9.99 14.72
N THR A 321 14.09 -10.41 13.79
CA THR A 321 15.43 -10.94 14.08
C THR A 321 16.59 -10.03 13.64
N ASP A 322 16.34 -8.84 13.08
CA ASP A 322 17.41 -7.97 12.55
C ASP A 322 18.05 -7.02 13.59
N GLY A 323 17.62 -7.10 14.85
CA GLY A 323 18.14 -6.32 15.97
C GLY A 323 17.70 -4.85 15.99
N ARG A 324 16.77 -4.43 15.12
CA ARG A 324 16.27 -3.06 15.07
C ARG A 324 15.11 -2.82 16.01
N VAL A 325 14.95 -1.56 16.42
CA VAL A 325 13.76 -1.09 17.13
C VAL A 325 12.70 -0.67 16.12
N TYR A 326 11.47 -1.16 16.33
CA TYR A 326 10.31 -0.88 15.52
C TYR A 326 9.15 -0.38 16.39
N VAL A 327 8.48 0.68 15.95
CA VAL A 327 7.21 1.13 16.54
C VAL A 327 6.09 0.33 15.89
N VAL A 328 5.51 -0.62 16.61
CA VAL A 328 4.37 -1.42 16.17
C VAL A 328 3.23 -1.21 17.18
N PRO A 329 1.99 -0.92 16.73
CA PRO A 329 0.88 -0.66 17.65
C PRO A 329 0.49 -1.90 18.47
N VAL A 330 -0.22 -1.68 19.58
CA VAL A 330 -0.81 -2.76 20.38
C VAL A 330 -1.74 -3.59 19.50
N GLY A 331 -1.55 -4.91 19.49
CA GLY A 331 -2.23 -5.82 18.55
C GLY A 331 -1.48 -6.08 17.23
N GLY A 332 -0.27 -5.52 17.07
CA GLY A 332 0.64 -5.84 15.98
C GLY A 332 0.26 -5.21 14.63
N VAL A 333 0.89 -5.72 13.56
CA VAL A 333 0.60 -5.29 12.18
C VAL A 333 -0.89 -5.45 11.84
N ARG A 334 -1.53 -6.52 12.34
CA ARG A 334 -2.98 -6.71 12.22
C ARG A 334 -3.78 -5.51 12.72
N ALA A 335 -3.53 -5.05 13.95
CA ALA A 335 -4.28 -3.92 14.51
C ALA A 335 -3.95 -2.58 13.83
N GLY A 336 -2.74 -2.45 13.26
CA GLY A 336 -2.25 -1.21 12.68
C GLY A 336 -2.53 -1.00 11.18
N LEU A 337 -2.56 -2.08 10.38
CA LEU A 337 -2.63 -2.01 8.90
C LEU A 337 -3.73 -2.89 8.27
N CYS A 338 -4.11 -4.02 8.88
CA CYS A 338 -5.03 -5.00 8.29
C CYS A 338 -6.39 -4.39 7.98
N GLY A 339 -6.80 -4.38 6.71
CA GLY A 339 -8.10 -3.83 6.32
C GLY A 339 -8.25 -2.35 6.67
N GLN A 340 -7.16 -1.60 6.76
CA GLN A 340 -7.17 -0.16 7.02
C GLN A 340 -6.54 0.61 5.85
N ALA A 341 -7.08 1.79 5.58
CA ALA A 341 -6.56 2.73 4.59
C ALA A 341 -6.94 4.16 5.00
N LEU A 342 -6.33 5.17 4.37
CA LEU A 342 -6.50 6.56 4.78
C LEU A 342 -6.88 7.46 3.61
N LEU A 343 -8.07 8.02 3.66
CA LEU A 343 -8.53 9.06 2.74
C LEU A 343 -8.07 10.42 3.28
N LEU A 344 -7.36 11.22 2.48
CA LEU A 344 -7.03 12.60 2.84
C LEU A 344 -7.81 13.57 1.97
N THR A 345 -8.37 14.62 2.57
CA THR A 345 -8.99 15.75 1.85
C THR A 345 -8.39 17.07 2.34
N PRO A 346 -8.49 18.16 1.57
CA PRO A 346 -8.25 19.51 2.09
C PRO A 346 -9.01 19.75 3.40
N GLN A 347 -8.48 20.63 4.24
CA GLN A 347 -9.26 21.16 5.34
C GLN A 347 -10.31 22.11 4.78
N ASP A 348 -11.59 21.87 5.09
CA ASP A 348 -12.67 22.78 4.70
C ASP A 348 -12.36 24.19 5.25
N CYS A 349 -12.28 25.18 4.35
CA CYS A 349 -12.19 26.59 4.71
C CYS A 349 -13.56 27.07 5.23
N SER A 350 -13.98 26.54 6.39
CA SER A 350 -15.07 27.07 7.18
C SER A 350 -14.63 28.40 7.79
N HIS A 351 -14.92 29.48 7.06
CA HIS A 351 -14.86 30.87 7.55
C HIS A 351 -16.04 31.16 8.48
#